data_AF-A0A8J8JSL9-F1
#
_entry.id   AF-A0A8J8JSL9-F1
#
_cell.length_a   1.000
_cell.length_b   1.000
_cell.length_c   1.000
_cell.angle_alpha   90.00
_cell.angle_beta   90.00
_cell.angle_gamma   90.00
#
_symmetry.space_group_name_H-M   'P 1'
#
loop_
_entity.id
_entity.type
_entity.pdbx_description
1 polymer ?
#
loop_
_entity_poly.entity_id
_entity_poly.type
_entity_poly.pdbx_seq_one_letter_code
_entity_poly.pdbx_strand_id
1 'polypeptide(L)'
;ETGQLPELKRVLVSDGERVVMEEDLESALVALFGKTRPGTEEGEKSTEALITEAQMYYDAILDSMGKNWTAFGENFDKLGEVLGELEGD
;
A
#
# COMPACT_ATOMS: atom_id res chain seq x y z
N GLU A 1 28.93 11.90 -45.68
CA GLU A 1 28.74 12.41 -44.30
C GLU A 1 27.45 11.82 -43.77
N THR A 2 27.54 10.97 -42.76
CA THR A 2 26.46 10.16 -42.22
C THR A 2 25.59 10.99 -41.29
N GLY A 3 24.45 11.47 -41.78
CA GLY A 3 23.39 12.04 -40.94
C GLY A 3 22.55 10.93 -40.31
N GLN A 4 23.05 10.30 -39.25
CA GLN A 4 22.21 9.45 -38.40
C GLN A 4 21.44 10.37 -37.44
N LEU A 5 20.21 10.72 -37.81
CA LEU A 5 19.26 11.26 -36.86
C LEU A 5 19.00 10.16 -35.81
N PRO A 6 19.29 10.37 -34.52
CA PRO A 6 19.00 9.37 -33.51
C PRO A 6 17.49 9.13 -33.45
N GLU A 7 17.08 7.87 -33.58
CA GLU A 7 15.70 7.43 -33.49
C GLU A 7 15.20 7.53 -32.03
N LEU A 8 14.61 8.67 -31.66
CA LEU A 8 13.97 8.84 -30.35
C LEU A 8 12.68 8.00 -30.29
N LYS A 9 12.82 6.73 -29.89
CA LYS A 9 11.70 5.90 -29.43
C LYS A 9 11.30 6.40 -28.04
N ARG A 10 10.02 6.74 -27.86
CA ARG A 10 9.43 7.16 -26.58
C ARG A 10 8.19 6.33 -26.30
N VAL A 11 7.89 6.14 -25.03
CA VAL A 11 6.74 5.38 -24.56
C VAL A 11 5.60 6.35 -24.22
N LEU A 12 4.42 6.09 -24.80
CA LEU A 12 3.19 6.84 -24.56
C LEU A 12 2.23 5.98 -23.73
N VAL A 13 1.71 6.50 -22.62
CA VAL A 13 0.78 5.79 -21.74
C VAL A 13 -0.40 6.71 -21.40
N SER A 14 -1.60 6.13 -21.32
CA SER A 14 -2.84 6.86 -21.01
C SER A 14 -3.79 6.02 -20.17
N ASP A 15 -4.46 6.66 -19.20
CA ASP A 15 -5.54 6.05 -18.38
C ASP A 15 -6.95 6.34 -18.92
N GLY A 16 -7.06 7.12 -19.99
CA GLY A 16 -8.34 7.59 -20.56
C GLY A 16 -8.64 9.06 -20.25
N GLU A 17 -8.13 9.62 -19.16
CA GLU A 17 -8.23 11.05 -18.85
C GLU A 17 -6.92 11.80 -19.06
N ARG A 18 -5.76 11.14 -18.89
CA ARG A 18 -4.42 11.77 -19.01
C ARG A 18 -3.54 10.98 -19.98
N VAL A 19 -2.55 11.66 -20.56
CA VAL A 19 -1.55 11.08 -21.48
C VAL A 19 -0.17 11.62 -21.11
N VAL A 20 0.81 10.73 -20.98
CA VAL A 20 2.22 11.08 -20.70
C VAL A 20 3.16 10.43 -21.70
N MET A 21 4.32 11.06 -21.94
CA MET A 21 5.33 10.61 -22.89
C MET A 21 6.71 10.63 -22.23
N GLU A 22 7.24 9.45 -21.93
CA GLU A 22 8.56 9.30 -21.30
C GLU A 22 9.49 8.41 -22.12
N GLU A 23 10.74 8.34 -21.71
CA GLU A 23 11.81 7.62 -22.41
C GLU A 23 11.59 6.10 -22.34
N ASP A 24 10.99 5.65 -21.24
CA ASP A 24 10.74 4.26 -20.90
C ASP A 24 9.43 4.09 -20.12
N LEU A 25 8.95 2.84 -20.06
CA LEU A 25 7.66 2.50 -19.47
C LEU A 25 7.60 2.79 -17.98
N GLU A 26 8.69 2.56 -17.25
CA GLU A 26 8.75 2.83 -15.81
C GLU A 26 8.52 4.32 -15.51
N SER A 27 9.27 5.19 -16.18
CA SER A 27 9.12 6.64 -16.06
C SER A 27 7.72 7.10 -16.47
N ALA A 28 7.15 6.51 -17.53
CA ALA A 28 5.80 6.83 -17.99
C ALA A 28 4.73 6.45 -16.95
N LEU A 29 4.87 5.30 -16.28
CA LEU A 29 3.93 4.88 -15.24
C LEU A 29 4.03 5.79 -14.00
N VAL A 30 5.25 6.19 -13.61
CA VAL A 30 5.48 7.16 -12.54
C VAL A 30 4.93 8.54 -12.91
N ALA A 31 5.03 8.96 -14.17
CA ALA A 31 4.47 10.23 -14.62
C ALA A 31 2.93 10.20 -14.68
N LEU A 32 2.34 9.07 -15.06
CA LEU A 32 0.90 8.92 -15.20
C LEU A 32 0.18 8.79 -13.85
N PHE A 33 0.71 7.95 -12.96
CA PHE A 33 0.10 7.63 -11.66
C PHE A 33 0.76 8.36 -10.48
N GLY A 34 1.84 9.11 -10.73
CA GLY A 34 2.71 9.66 -9.71
C GLY A 34 3.76 8.64 -9.25
N LYS A 35 4.77 9.09 -8.50
CA LYS A 35 5.53 8.15 -7.66
C LYS A 35 4.49 7.45 -6.80
N THR A 36 4.36 6.13 -6.89
CA THR A 36 3.86 5.40 -5.73
C THR A 36 4.75 5.92 -4.61
N ARG A 37 4.15 6.64 -3.66
CA ARG A 37 4.86 6.83 -2.41
C ARG A 37 5.20 5.39 -2.01
N PRO A 38 6.46 5.04 -1.69
CA PRO A 38 6.62 3.89 -0.80
C PRO A 38 5.60 4.16 0.32
N GLY A 39 4.71 3.18 0.53
CA GLY A 39 3.38 3.37 1.09
C GLY A 39 3.35 4.41 2.17
N THR A 40 2.27 5.22 2.21
CA THR A 40 1.96 6.14 3.30
C THR A 40 2.84 5.86 4.50
N GLU A 41 3.82 6.72 4.75
CA GLU A 41 4.52 6.76 6.02
C GLU A 41 3.45 7.15 7.06
N GLU A 42 2.53 6.23 7.36
CA GLU A 42 2.06 6.01 8.71
C GLU A 42 3.36 5.76 9.45
N GLY A 43 3.91 6.84 10.02
CA GLY A 43 5.16 6.74 10.77
C GLY A 43 5.02 5.53 11.68
N GLU A 44 6.00 4.62 11.60
CA GLU A 44 5.99 3.31 12.25
C GLU A 44 5.26 3.45 13.58
N LYS A 45 4.08 2.84 13.65
CA LYS A 45 3.29 2.89 14.87
C LYS A 45 4.21 2.41 15.97
N SER A 46 4.45 3.28 16.95
CA SER A 46 5.29 2.90 18.08
C SER A 46 4.78 1.59 18.66
N THR A 47 5.69 0.73 19.11
CA THR A 47 5.39 -0.54 19.77
C THR A 47 4.26 -0.39 20.81
N GLU A 48 4.21 0.73 21.53
CA GLU A 48 3.15 1.06 22.50
C GLU A 48 1.75 1.21 21.86
N ALA A 49 1.67 1.82 20.67
CA ALA A 49 0.44 1.96 19.91
C ALA A 49 -0.05 0.60 19.37
N LEU A 50 0.87 -0.23 18.85
CA LEU A 50 0.57 -1.59 18.38
C LEU A 50 0.05 -2.47 19.52
N ILE A 51 0.67 -2.41 20.69
CA ILE A 51 0.20 -3.14 21.89
C ILE A 51 -1.22 -2.68 22.26
N THR A 52 -1.49 -1.38 22.21
CA THR A 52 -2.81 -0.84 22.54
C THR A 52 -3.88 -1.31 21.54
N GLU A 53 -3.59 -1.29 20.23
CA GLU A 53 -4.50 -1.80 19.20
C GLU A 53 -4.73 -3.31 19.33
N ALA A 54 -3.68 -4.09 19.61
CA ALA A 54 -3.81 -5.52 19.85
C ALA A 54 -4.75 -5.82 21.03
N GLN A 55 -4.63 -5.06 22.13
CA GLN A 55 -5.56 -5.16 23.26
C GLN A 55 -6.99 -4.82 22.87
N MET A 56 -7.21 -3.75 22.11
CA MET A 56 -8.53 -3.35 21.63
C MET A 56 -9.20 -4.43 20.78
N TYR A 57 -8.48 -5.02 19.82
CA TYR A 57 -9.02 -6.10 19.00
C TYR A 57 -9.31 -7.35 19.82
N TYR A 58 -8.43 -7.69 20.78
CA TYR A 58 -8.67 -8.81 21.69
C TYR A 58 -9.95 -8.63 22.52
N ASP A 59 -10.19 -7.46 23.09
CA ASP A 59 -11.43 -7.17 23.84
C ASP A 59 -12.66 -7.23 22.92
N ALA A 60 -12.56 -6.72 21.69
CA ALA A 60 -13.64 -6.79 20.71
C ALA A 60 -13.98 -8.24 20.30
N ILE A 61 -12.98 -9.12 20.22
CA ILE A 61 -13.16 -10.56 19.99
C ILE A 61 -13.95 -11.19 21.14
N LEU A 62 -13.58 -10.87 22.39
CA LEU A 62 -14.28 -11.39 23.57
C LEU A 62 -15.75 -10.93 23.62
N ASP A 63 -16.04 -9.67 23.29
CA ASP A 63 -17.42 -9.19 23.25
C ASP A 63 -18.26 -9.84 22.13
N SER A 64 -17.61 -10.10 20.99
CA SER A 64 -18.26 -10.69 19.81
C SER A 64 -18.48 -12.20 19.95
N MET A 65 -17.78 -12.87 20.87
CA MET A 65 -17.82 -14.32 21.03
C MET A 65 -19.24 -14.83 21.32
N GLY A 66 -19.72 -15.75 20.47
CA GLY A 66 -21.06 -16.34 20.59
C GLY A 66 -22.23 -15.41 20.24
N LYS A 67 -21.96 -14.16 19.84
CA LYS A 67 -22.98 -13.18 19.42
C LYS A 67 -22.86 -12.83 17.94
N ASN A 68 -21.66 -12.48 17.48
CA ASN A 68 -21.40 -12.00 16.13
C ASN A 68 -20.13 -12.64 15.56
N TRP A 69 -20.32 -13.73 14.82
CA TRP A 69 -19.22 -14.49 14.22
C TRP A 69 -18.46 -13.74 13.13
N THR A 70 -19.13 -12.84 12.40
CA THR A 70 -18.47 -12.01 11.39
C THR A 70 -17.54 -11.01 12.05
N ALA A 71 -18.02 -10.26 13.06
CA ALA A 71 -17.19 -9.34 13.81
C ALA A 71 -16.06 -10.06 14.55
N PHE A 72 -16.29 -11.27 15.06
CA PHE A 72 -15.23 -12.10 15.63
C PHE A 72 -14.10 -12.34 14.63
N GLY A 73 -14.43 -12.82 13.42
CA GLY A 73 -13.44 -13.09 12.38
C GLY A 73 -12.66 -11.84 11.98
N GLU A 74 -13.38 -10.74 11.71
CA GLU A 74 -12.76 -9.47 11.32
C GLU A 74 -11.80 -8.93 12.37
N ASN A 75 -12.16 -8.99 13.67
CA ASN A 75 -11.26 -8.54 14.73
C ASN A 75 -10.09 -9.53 14.94
N PHE A 76 -10.29 -10.83 14.69
CA PHE A 76 -9.23 -11.82 14.75
C PHE A 76 -8.19 -11.63 13.64
N ASP A 77 -8.63 -11.36 12.41
CA ASP A 77 -7.75 -11.05 11.29
C ASP A 77 -6.93 -9.77 11.57
N LYS A 78 -7.59 -8.70 12.04
CA LYS A 78 -6.91 -7.44 12.41
C LYS A 78 -5.92 -7.60 13.55
N LEU A 79 -6.24 -8.42 14.56
CA LEU A 79 -5.30 -8.76 15.62
C LEU A 79 -4.05 -9.46 15.07
N GLY A 80 -4.23 -10.36 14.10
CA GLY A 80 -3.11 -11.04 13.43
C GLY A 80 -2.21 -10.08 12.67
N GLU A 81 -2.78 -9.09 11.98
CA GLU A 81 -2.04 -8.03 11.28
C GLU A 81 -1.17 -7.22 12.25
N VAL A 82 -1.77 -6.70 13.33
CA VAL A 82 -1.05 -5.90 14.34
C VAL A 82 0.07 -6.69 15.02
N LEU A 83 -0.15 -7.98 15.31
CA LEU A 83 0.89 -8.83 15.89
C LEU A 83 2.01 -9.13 14.90
N GLY A 84 1.70 -9.23 13.60
CA GLY A 84 2.71 -9.36 12.55
C GLY A 84 3.58 -8.11 12.42
N GLU A 85 2.99 -6.93 12.54
CA GLU A 85 3.73 -5.67 12.61
C GLU A 85 4.64 -5.60 13.85
N LEU A 86 4.15 -6.06 15.01
CA LEU A 86 4.92 -6.10 16.26
C LEU A 86 6.11 -7.09 16.23
N GLU A 87 6.00 -8.18 15.49
CA GLU A 87 7.10 -9.16 15.33
C GLU A 87 8.18 -8.66 14.34
N GLY A 88 7.81 -7.74 13.44
CA GLY A 88 8.69 -7.17 12.42
C GLY A 88 9.49 -5.93 12.85
N ASP A 89 9.11 -5.29 13.96
CA ASP A 89 9.79 -4.15 14.63
C ASP A 89 10.98 -4.63 15.50
#